data_AF-A0A520U8K0-F1
#
_entry.id   AF-A0A520U8K0-F1
#
_cell.length_a   1.000
_cell.length_b   1.000
_cell.length_c   1.000
_cell.angle_alpha   90.00
_cell.angle_beta   90.00
_cell.angle_gamma   90.00
#
_symmetry.space_group_name_H-M   'P 1'
#
loop_
_entity.id
_entity.type
_entity.pdbx_description
1 polymer ?
#
loop_
_entity_poly.entity_id
_entity_poly.type
_entity_poly.pdbx_seq_one_letter_code
_entity_poly.pdbx_strand_id
1 'polypeptide(L)'
;MKPDINIALLNAAQEIINRFSPLIDDEYEKSRLGSWGALILISAMKFNDASSSLQKENIEIIDWLLVNSRLNDKDIESYRPSNTEKGIDQLDQENQALRALLDKEVEYFEERGDNNLLESVFCLFRSMHHRRKISDLIGLLQQPES
;
A
#
# COMPACT_ATOMS: atom_id res chain seq x y z
N MET A 1 -18.56 15.37 -4.49
CA MET A 1 -17.55 14.38 -4.05
C MET A 1 -16.61 15.06 -3.08
N LYS A 2 -16.38 14.50 -1.90
CA LYS A 2 -15.26 14.94 -1.06
C LYS A 2 -13.98 14.44 -1.73
N PRO A 3 -12.94 15.28 -1.89
CA PRO A 3 -11.66 14.79 -2.38
C PRO A 3 -11.13 13.71 -1.44
N ASP A 4 -10.49 12.69 -2.00
CA ASP A 4 -9.73 11.72 -1.22
C ASP A 4 -8.75 12.48 -0.30
N ILE A 5 -8.58 12.01 0.94
CA ILE A 5 -7.78 12.69 1.99
C ILE A 5 -6.38 13.01 1.47
N ASN A 6 -5.82 12.15 0.62
CA ASN A 6 -4.51 12.35 -0.01
C ASN A 6 -4.47 13.53 -0.97
N ILE A 7 -5.53 13.72 -1.78
CA ILE A 7 -5.64 14.85 -2.70
C ILE A 7 -5.79 16.15 -1.92
N ALA A 8 -6.56 16.12 -0.82
CA ALA A 8 -6.69 17.26 0.07
C ALA A 8 -5.36 17.64 0.73
N LEU A 9 -4.60 16.65 1.22
CA LEU A 9 -3.28 16.86 1.82
C LEU A 9 -2.25 17.36 0.80
N LEU A 10 -2.25 16.80 -0.41
CA LEU A 10 -1.37 17.23 -1.49
C LEU A 10 -1.64 18.68 -1.89
N ASN A 11 -2.90 19.04 -2.06
CA ASN A 11 -3.31 20.42 -2.38
C ASN A 11 -2.95 21.37 -1.23
N ALA A 12 -3.20 20.97 0.02
CA ALA A 12 -2.86 21.78 1.19
C ALA A 12 -1.34 22.02 1.29
N ALA A 13 -0.52 20.98 1.10
CA ALA A 13 0.93 21.09 1.10
C ALA A 13 1.43 22.03 0.00
N GLN A 14 0.88 21.91 -1.21
CA GLN A 14 1.24 22.79 -2.33
C GLN A 14 0.87 24.25 -2.06
N GLU A 15 -0.30 24.51 -1.46
CA GLU A 15 -0.70 25.87 -1.08
C GLU A 15 0.19 26.42 0.05
N ILE A 16 0.57 25.60 1.03
CA ILE A 16 1.53 25.98 2.08
C ILE A 16 2.87 26.39 1.49
N ILE A 17 3.44 25.57 0.60
CA ILE A 17 4.77 25.81 0.02
C ILE A 17 4.74 27.00 -0.94
N ASN A 18 3.76 27.05 -1.84
CA ASN A 18 3.79 27.97 -2.98
C ASN A 18 3.09 29.29 -2.72
N ARG A 19 2.13 29.33 -1.78
CA ARG A 19 1.34 30.55 -1.51
C ARG A 19 1.52 31.10 -0.11
N PHE A 20 1.49 30.26 0.93
CA PHE A 20 1.50 30.76 2.31
C PHE A 20 2.90 31.04 2.85
N SER A 21 3.86 30.11 2.68
CA SER A 21 5.24 30.29 3.14
C SER A 21 5.90 31.57 2.59
N PRO A 22 5.72 31.95 1.30
CA PRO A 22 6.28 33.19 0.76
C PRO A 22 5.75 34.48 1.41
N LEU A 23 4.60 34.45 2.09
CA LEU A 23 3.99 35.62 2.75
C LEU A 23 4.56 35.88 4.15
N ILE A 24 5.43 35.00 4.66
CA ILE A 24 6.09 35.17 5.95
C ILE A 24 7.39 35.96 5.75
N ASP A 25 7.50 37.10 6.42
CA ASP A 25 8.68 37.95 6.38
C ASP A 25 9.87 37.38 7.17
N ASP A 26 9.59 36.69 8.27
CA ASP A 26 10.63 36.02 9.06
C ASP A 26 11.18 34.80 8.31
N GLU A 27 12.47 34.84 7.96
CA GLU A 27 13.11 33.79 7.16
C GLU A 27 13.11 32.42 7.85
N TYR A 28 13.22 32.38 9.19
CA TYR A 28 13.22 31.14 9.94
C TYR A 28 11.83 30.48 9.92
N GLU A 29 10.78 31.24 10.22
CA GLU A 29 9.40 30.74 10.20
C GLU A 29 8.94 30.40 8.77
N LYS A 30 9.39 31.17 7.77
CA LYS A 30 9.20 30.84 6.35
C LYS A 30 9.82 29.48 5.99
N SER A 31 11.08 29.27 6.37
CA SER A 31 11.81 28.03 6.11
C SER A 31 11.19 26.83 6.85
N ARG A 32 10.79 27.05 8.11
CA ARG A 32 10.08 26.07 8.92
C ARG A 32 8.77 25.68 8.24
N LEU A 33 7.87 26.62 7.95
CA LEU A 33 6.59 26.32 7.31
C LEU A 33 6.76 25.63 5.95
N GLY A 34 7.76 26.03 5.15
CA GLY A 34 8.11 25.36 3.89
C GLY A 34 8.51 23.90 4.08
N SER A 35 9.29 23.60 5.12
CA SER A 35 9.72 22.24 5.47
C SER A 35 8.55 21.37 5.95
N TRP A 36 7.61 21.92 6.71
CA TRP A 36 6.37 21.24 7.10
C TRP A 36 5.50 20.91 5.87
N GLY A 37 5.35 21.87 4.94
CA GLY A 37 4.68 21.61 3.67
C GLY A 37 5.34 20.48 2.86
N ALA A 38 6.68 20.46 2.80
CA ALA A 38 7.42 19.41 2.10
C ALA A 38 7.23 18.03 2.76
N LEU A 39 7.22 17.94 4.10
CA LEU A 39 6.96 16.70 4.82
C LEU A 39 5.54 16.17 4.59
N ILE A 40 4.53 17.06 4.59
CA ILE A 40 3.15 16.69 4.29
C ILE A 40 3.05 16.17 2.84
N LEU A 41 3.70 16.83 1.89
CA LEU A 41 3.72 16.40 0.48
C LEU A 41 4.36 15.01 0.32
N ILE A 42 5.54 14.79 0.92
CA ILE A 42 6.22 13.49 0.89
C ILE A 42 5.33 12.41 1.51
N SER A 43 4.68 12.71 2.63
CA SER A 43 3.79 11.76 3.31
C SER A 43 2.58 11.39 2.44
N ALA A 44 1.94 12.38 1.80
CA ALA A 44 0.81 12.13 0.90
C ALA A 44 1.22 11.30 -0.32
N MET A 45 2.39 11.57 -0.90
CA MET A 45 2.94 10.78 -2.00
C MET A 45 3.25 9.34 -1.58
N LYS A 46 3.90 9.16 -0.42
CA LYS A 46 4.20 7.82 0.12
C LYS A 46 2.96 7.01 0.43
N PHE A 47 1.91 7.65 0.93
CA PHE A 47 0.63 7.01 1.16
C PHE A 47 0.00 6.51 -0.15
N ASN A 48 0.03 7.32 -1.21
CA ASN A 48 -0.45 6.93 -2.53
C ASN A 48 0.38 5.77 -3.14
N ASP A 49 1.71 5.83 -2.99
CA ASP A 49 2.61 4.76 -3.43
C ASP A 49 2.32 3.44 -2.70
N ALA A 50 1.99 3.48 -1.41
CA ALA A 50 1.65 2.27 -0.67
C ALA A 50 0.29 1.71 -1.07
N SER A 51 -0.73 2.56 -1.24
CA SER A 51 -2.05 2.13 -1.71
C SER A 51 -1.96 1.41 -3.06
N SER A 52 -1.25 2.01 -4.02
CA SER A 52 -1.03 1.41 -5.34
C SER A 52 -0.18 0.13 -5.29
N SER A 53 0.86 0.10 -4.44
CA SER A 53 1.69 -1.09 -4.23
C SER A 53 0.89 -2.25 -3.66
N LEU A 54 0.00 -1.97 -2.71
CA LEU A 54 -0.79 -2.97 -2.01
C LEU A 54 -1.94 -3.48 -2.89
N GLN A 55 -2.55 -2.61 -3.69
CA GLN A 55 -3.50 -3.04 -4.73
C GLN A 55 -2.82 -3.95 -5.76
N LYS A 56 -1.62 -3.61 -6.22
CA LYS A 56 -0.86 -4.45 -7.15
C LYS A 56 -0.52 -5.80 -6.52
N GLU A 57 -0.14 -5.81 -5.25
CA GLU A 57 0.13 -7.03 -4.52
C GLU A 57 -1.10 -7.94 -4.43
N ASN A 58 -2.27 -7.40 -4.09
CA ASN A 58 -3.51 -8.17 -4.04
C ASN A 58 -3.84 -8.79 -5.40
N ILE A 59 -3.68 -8.05 -6.49
CA ILE A 59 -3.90 -8.57 -7.85
C ILE A 59 -2.93 -9.72 -8.16
N GLU A 60 -1.64 -9.57 -7.84
CA GLU A 60 -0.67 -10.64 -8.10
C GLU A 60 -0.94 -11.91 -7.28
N ILE A 61 -1.39 -11.78 -6.03
CA ILE A 61 -1.79 -12.94 -5.21
C ILE A 61 -3.04 -13.60 -5.79
N ILE A 62 -4.05 -12.81 -6.20
CA ILE A 62 -5.28 -13.32 -6.83
C ILE A 62 -4.95 -14.08 -8.11
N ASP A 63 -4.20 -13.47 -9.03
CA ASP A 63 -3.83 -14.07 -10.31
C ASP A 63 -3.03 -15.37 -10.09
N TRP A 64 -2.15 -15.39 -9.07
CA TRP A 64 -1.40 -16.59 -8.73
C TRP A 64 -2.30 -17.70 -8.18
N LEU A 65 -3.22 -17.39 -7.26
CA LEU A 65 -4.14 -18.34 -6.65
C LEU A 65 -5.11 -18.94 -7.68
N LEU A 66 -5.64 -18.14 -8.61
CA LEU A 66 -6.57 -18.62 -9.64
C LEU A 66 -5.93 -19.63 -10.60
N VAL A 67 -4.62 -19.53 -10.84
CA VAL A 67 -3.91 -20.43 -11.76
C VAL A 67 -3.43 -21.70 -11.06
N ASN A 68 -3.00 -21.57 -9.80
CA ASN A 68 -2.21 -22.61 -9.14
C ASN A 68 -2.88 -23.25 -7.92
N SER A 69 -3.95 -22.65 -7.39
CA SER A 69 -4.61 -23.15 -6.17
C SER A 69 -5.74 -24.14 -6.48
N ARG A 70 -6.10 -24.93 -5.48
CA ARG A 70 -7.31 -25.77 -5.47
C ARG A 70 -8.53 -25.06 -4.86
N LEU A 71 -8.40 -23.79 -4.51
CA LEU A 71 -9.45 -22.99 -3.88
C LEU A 71 -10.54 -22.64 -4.90
N ASN A 72 -11.71 -22.26 -4.41
CA ASN A 72 -12.84 -21.88 -5.27
C ASN A 72 -12.60 -20.49 -5.87
N ASP A 73 -12.55 -20.42 -7.20
CA ASP A 73 -12.35 -19.18 -7.97
C ASP A 73 -13.31 -18.06 -7.56
N LYS A 74 -14.56 -18.39 -7.21
CA LYS A 74 -15.55 -17.37 -6.78
C LYS A 74 -15.17 -16.68 -5.48
N ASP A 75 -14.54 -17.42 -4.57
CA ASP A 75 -14.15 -16.89 -3.27
C ASP A 75 -12.89 -16.03 -3.43
N ILE A 76 -11.98 -16.38 -4.36
CA ILE A 76 -10.79 -15.58 -4.69
C ILE A 76 -11.18 -14.30 -5.45
N GLU A 77 -12.02 -14.40 -6.48
CA GLU A 77 -12.47 -13.26 -7.30
C GLU A 77 -13.26 -12.21 -6.49
N SER A 78 -13.84 -12.61 -5.35
CA SER A 78 -14.50 -11.67 -4.43
C SER A 78 -13.55 -10.59 -3.88
N TYR A 79 -12.25 -10.87 -3.81
CA TYR A 79 -11.21 -9.94 -3.38
C TYR A 79 -10.71 -9.03 -4.51
N ARG A 80 -11.10 -9.30 -5.76
CA ARG A 80 -10.61 -8.52 -6.89
C ARG A 80 -11.07 -7.06 -6.75
N PRO A 81 -10.19 -6.08 -7.02
CA PRO A 81 -10.58 -4.68 -6.94
C PRO A 81 -11.77 -4.40 -7.86
N SER A 82 -12.91 -3.97 -7.29
CA SER A 82 -14.00 -3.39 -8.08
C SER A 82 -13.62 -1.96 -8.46
N ASN A 83 -14.30 -1.35 -9.44
CA ASN A 83 -14.08 0.05 -9.85
C ASN A 83 -14.36 1.10 -8.74
N THR A 84 -14.58 0.67 -7.49
CA THR A 84 -14.78 1.52 -6.34
C THR A 84 -13.43 1.77 -5.69
N GLU A 85 -13.06 3.05 -5.49
CA GLU A 85 -11.86 3.40 -4.72
C GLU A 85 -11.96 2.79 -3.30
N LYS A 86 -11.06 1.86 -2.99
CA LYS A 86 -10.93 1.26 -1.66
C LYS A 86 -9.93 2.07 -0.85
N GLY A 87 -10.23 2.29 0.43
CA GLY A 87 -9.27 2.89 1.37
C GLY A 87 -8.10 1.95 1.64
N ILE A 88 -6.94 2.50 2.04
CA ILE A 88 -5.73 1.70 2.32
C ILE A 88 -6.00 0.60 3.37
N ASP A 89 -6.83 0.89 4.38
CA ASP A 89 -7.18 -0.06 5.43
C ASP A 89 -7.96 -1.26 4.89
N GLN A 90 -8.85 -1.02 3.92
CA GLN A 90 -9.60 -2.09 3.27
C GLN A 90 -8.67 -2.93 2.40
N LEU A 91 -7.78 -2.27 1.65
CA LEU A 91 -6.79 -2.97 0.84
C LEU A 91 -5.88 -3.84 1.72
N ASP A 92 -5.46 -3.36 2.89
CA ASP A 92 -4.62 -4.10 3.85
C ASP A 92 -5.37 -5.31 4.43
N GLN A 93 -6.64 -5.15 4.83
CA GLN A 93 -7.47 -6.27 5.27
C GLN A 93 -7.60 -7.35 4.20
N GLU A 94 -7.83 -6.96 2.95
CA GLU A 94 -7.88 -7.88 1.81
C GLU A 94 -6.53 -8.56 1.57
N ASN A 95 -5.42 -7.82 1.70
CA ASN A 95 -4.08 -8.38 1.58
C ASN A 95 -3.79 -9.43 2.65
N GLN A 96 -4.15 -9.16 3.90
CA GLN A 96 -3.99 -10.12 4.99
C GLN A 96 -4.80 -11.39 4.76
N ALA A 97 -6.05 -11.26 4.28
CA ALA A 97 -6.90 -12.40 3.93
C ALA A 97 -6.30 -13.22 2.77
N LEU A 98 -5.85 -12.57 1.70
CA LEU A 98 -5.21 -13.22 0.55
C LEU A 98 -3.92 -13.94 0.93
N ARG A 99 -3.10 -13.34 1.80
CA ARG A 99 -1.89 -13.99 2.34
C ARG A 99 -2.24 -15.24 3.14
N ALA A 100 -3.26 -15.18 3.99
CA ALA A 100 -3.70 -16.36 4.74
C ALA A 100 -4.22 -17.49 3.84
N LEU A 101 -4.80 -17.17 2.68
CA LEU A 101 -5.16 -18.17 1.67
C LEU A 101 -3.92 -18.74 0.99
N LEU A 102 -2.95 -17.89 0.65
CA LEU A 102 -1.68 -18.31 0.06
C LEU A 102 -0.90 -19.25 0.99
N ASP A 103 -0.82 -18.93 2.28
CA ASP A 103 -0.13 -19.75 3.29
C ASP A 103 -0.73 -21.17 3.38
N LYS A 104 -2.06 -21.29 3.35
CA LYS A 104 -2.76 -22.60 3.36
C LYS A 104 -2.44 -23.44 2.12
N GLU A 105 -2.29 -22.81 0.97
CA GLU A 105 -1.94 -23.50 -0.26
C GLU A 105 -0.46 -23.89 -0.28
N VAL A 106 0.43 -23.04 0.26
CA VAL A 106 1.84 -23.38 0.46
C VAL A 106 2.00 -24.61 1.35
N GLU A 107 1.35 -24.64 2.52
CA GLU A 107 1.36 -25.80 3.42
C GLU A 107 0.97 -27.09 2.68
N TYR A 108 -0.05 -27.01 1.81
CA TYR A 108 -0.47 -28.15 1.01
C TYR A 108 0.56 -28.58 -0.05
N PHE A 109 1.23 -27.64 -0.72
CA PHE A 109 2.28 -27.97 -1.69
C PHE A 109 3.53 -28.52 -1.00
N GLU A 110 3.84 -28.07 0.21
CA GLU A 110 4.91 -28.63 1.05
C GLU A 110 4.63 -30.07 1.42
N GLU A 111 3.41 -30.39 1.88
CA GLU A 111 3.00 -31.76 2.21
C GLU A 111 3.08 -32.70 0.99
N ARG A 112 2.78 -32.17 -0.20
CA ARG A 112 2.78 -32.93 -1.46
C ARG A 112 4.16 -33.01 -2.13
N GLY A 113 5.11 -32.18 -1.71
CA GLY A 113 6.44 -32.07 -2.30
C GLY A 113 6.46 -31.46 -3.71
N ASP A 114 5.53 -30.56 -4.02
CA ASP A 114 5.45 -29.91 -5.34
C ASP A 114 6.42 -28.73 -5.46
N ASN A 115 7.69 -29.05 -5.71
CA ASN A 115 8.78 -28.08 -5.74
C ASN A 115 8.59 -26.96 -6.78
N ASN A 116 7.91 -27.22 -7.90
CA ASN A 116 7.70 -26.21 -8.94
C ASN A 116 6.74 -25.11 -8.46
N LEU A 117 5.64 -25.51 -7.81
CA LEU A 117 4.68 -24.57 -7.26
C LEU A 117 5.28 -23.80 -6.07
N LEU A 118 6.03 -24.48 -5.20
CA LEU A 118 6.75 -23.83 -4.09
C LEU A 118 7.74 -22.78 -4.59
N GLU A 119 8.54 -23.07 -5.61
CA GLU A 119 9.45 -22.09 -6.21
C GLU A 119 8.70 -20.87 -6.74
N SER A 120 7.57 -21.09 -7.41
CA SER A 120 6.74 -20.01 -7.94
C SER A 120 6.16 -19.10 -6.84
N VAL A 121 5.69 -19.69 -5.73
CA VAL A 121 5.20 -18.91 -4.58
C VAL A 121 6.33 -18.15 -3.91
N PHE A 122 7.52 -18.75 -3.75
CA PHE A 122 8.66 -18.03 -3.17
C PHE A 122 9.10 -16.84 -4.02
N CYS A 123 8.95 -16.92 -5.35
CA CYS A 123 9.16 -15.77 -6.23
C CYS A 123 8.12 -14.66 -5.98
N LEU A 124 6.85 -15.02 -5.78
CA LEU A 124 5.79 -14.08 -5.41
C LEU A 124 6.08 -13.43 -4.04
N PHE A 125 6.41 -14.21 -3.02
CA PHE A 125 6.79 -13.69 -1.69
C PHE A 125 7.99 -12.74 -1.76
N ARG A 126 8.99 -13.05 -2.59
CA ARG A 126 10.14 -12.16 -2.80
C ARG A 126 9.72 -10.82 -3.42
N SER A 127 8.82 -10.84 -4.40
CA SER A 127 8.25 -9.64 -5.03
C SER A 127 7.48 -8.78 -4.01
N MET A 128 6.61 -9.42 -3.21
CA MET A 128 5.88 -8.78 -2.11
C MET A 128 6.81 -8.12 -1.09
N HIS A 129 7.83 -8.85 -0.62
CA HIS A 129 8.80 -8.34 0.35
C HIS A 129 9.58 -7.12 -0.18
N HIS A 130 9.90 -7.07 -1.47
CA HIS A 130 10.59 -5.92 -2.06
C HIS A 130 9.72 -4.64 -2.00
N ARG A 131 8.41 -4.75 -2.21
CA ARG A 131 7.47 -3.64 -2.14
C ARG A 131 7.24 -3.14 -0.70
N ARG A 132 7.32 -4.02 0.29
CA ARG A 132 7.10 -3.67 1.70
C ARG A 132 8.16 -2.75 2.31
N LYS A 133 9.39 -2.75 1.79
CA LYS A 133 10.45 -1.80 2.21
C LYS A 133 10.08 -0.32 1.98
N ILE A 134 9.07 -0.06 1.16
CA ILE A 134 8.52 1.29 0.92
C ILE A 134 7.42 1.62 1.96
N SER A 135 6.77 0.60 2.53
CA SER A 135 5.66 0.69 3.49
C SER A 135 6.13 0.88 4.95
N ASP A 136 7.33 0.45 5.33
CA ASP A 136 7.89 0.70 6.69
C ASP A 136 7.98 2.21 7.03
N LEU A 137 8.06 3.06 6.01
CA LEU A 137 7.97 4.53 6.14
C LEU A 137 6.59 5.01 6.58
N ILE A 138 5.53 4.27 6.27
CA ILE A 138 4.16 4.56 6.74
C ILE A 138 3.99 4.15 8.20
N GLY A 139 4.59 3.03 8.63
CA GLY A 139 4.60 2.63 10.04
C GLY A 139 5.27 3.68 10.93
N LEU A 140 6.29 4.38 10.41
CA LEU A 140 6.93 5.51 11.10
C LEU A 140 6.03 6.75 11.18
N LEU A 141 5.15 6.99 10.20
CA LEU A 141 4.21 8.12 10.19
C LEU A 141 2.95 7.86 11.05
N GLN A 142 2.65 6.61 11.38
CA GLN A 142 1.51 6.22 12.21
C GLN A 142 1.83 6.18 13.71
N GLN A 143 3.07 6.45 14.13
CA GLN A 143 3.38 6.52 15.56
C GLN A 143 2.66 7.72 16.18
N PRO A 144 1.79 7.53 17.20
CA PRO A 144 1.30 8.65 17.97
C PRO A 144 2.48 9.30 18.69
N GLU A 145 2.59 10.63 18.60
CA GLU A 145 3.53 11.39 19.41
C GLU A 145 3.34 11.01 20.88
N SER A 146 4.38 10.44 21.49
CA SER A 146 4.43 10.13 22.92
C SER A 146 4.75 11.37 23.74
#